data_AF-A0A1A8FMX7-F1
#
_entry.id   AF-A0A1A8FMX7-F1
#
_cell.length_a   1.000
_cell.length_b   1.000
_cell.length_c   1.000
_cell.angle_alpha   90.00
_cell.angle_beta   90.00
_cell.angle_gamma   90.00
#
_symmetry.space_group_name_H-M   'P 1'
#
loop_
_entity.id
_entity.type
_entity.pdbx_description
1 polymer ?
#
loop_
_entity_poly.entity_id
_entity_poly.type
_entity_poly.pdbx_seq_one_letter_code
_entity_poly.pdbx_strand_id
1 'polypeptide(L)'
;METSPIPVVTVQTAPFEDQKPGTNGLRRKTAVFEGRKNYLHNYIQSVLSSIDLRDRQGCTMVVGSDGRYFSRTAIEVIVQMAAANGIGRLVIGHNGLLSTPAVSCIIRKIKAIGGIVLTASWRYFGNLMDSGRCSLCGEESFGTGSDHIREKDGLWSVLVWLSIMGARKQGVEQIVREHWARFGRNYFCRFDYEGLDPRAAFYLMRDLEAVISDKAFTSQKFAVGDHVFSVEKAENFEYIDPVDGTVARNQGLRILFTEGSRLVFRMSGSGGGMGATIRIYAERFERDPERHSRETQVVLGPLIAIALKISNIHERTGRHGPNVIT
;
A
#
# COMPACT_ATOMS: atom_id res chain seq x y z
N MET A 1 41.52 -10.19 10.41
CA MET A 1 40.38 -9.27 10.66
C MET A 1 40.97 -8.03 11.29
N GLU A 2 40.78 -6.86 10.71
CA GLU A 2 41.21 -5.61 11.34
C GLU A 2 40.55 -5.50 12.72
N THR A 3 41.36 -5.42 13.77
CA THR A 3 40.94 -5.37 15.18
C THR A 3 40.69 -3.94 15.68
N SER A 4 40.68 -2.96 14.77
CA SER A 4 40.39 -1.58 15.12
C SER A 4 38.86 -1.42 15.30
N PRO A 5 38.39 -0.86 16.43
CA PRO A 5 36.97 -0.61 16.62
C PRO A 5 36.45 0.32 15.52
N ILE A 6 35.31 -0.04 14.91
CA ILE A 6 34.64 0.80 13.92
C ILE A 6 34.33 2.14 14.58
N PRO A 7 34.83 3.28 14.06
CA PRO A 7 34.66 4.56 14.70
C PRO A 7 33.20 5.00 14.65
N VAL A 8 32.68 5.45 15.80
CA VAL A 8 31.35 6.08 15.85
C VAL A 8 31.48 7.52 15.35
N VAL A 9 30.69 7.86 14.34
CA VAL A 9 30.68 9.21 13.74
C VAL A 9 29.43 9.95 14.20
N THR A 10 29.63 11.12 14.81
CA THR A 10 28.53 12.03 15.14
C THR A 10 28.24 12.96 13.97
N VAL A 11 27.02 12.91 13.46
CA VAL A 11 26.57 13.74 12.32
C VAL A 11 25.56 14.76 12.79
N GLN A 12 25.83 16.04 12.55
CA GLN A 12 24.86 17.12 12.81
C GLN A 12 23.67 17.00 11.85
N THR A 13 22.47 17.14 12.40
CA THR A 13 21.20 16.95 11.67
C THR A 13 20.11 17.83 12.29
N ALA A 14 18.98 18.00 11.59
CA ALA A 14 17.84 18.78 12.08
C ALA A 14 16.58 17.88 12.20
N PRO A 15 15.71 18.11 13.19
CA PRO A 15 14.43 17.41 13.28
C PRO A 15 13.59 17.57 12.01
N PHE A 16 12.83 16.53 11.68
CA PHE A 16 11.87 16.57 10.60
C PHE A 16 10.45 16.68 11.18
N GLU A 17 9.78 17.81 10.94
CA GLU A 17 8.41 18.06 11.43
C GLU A 17 7.37 17.04 10.96
N ASP A 18 7.68 16.34 9.87
CA ASP A 18 6.86 15.29 9.31
C ASP A 18 7.21 13.89 9.83
N GLN A 19 8.07 13.71 10.84
CA GLN A 19 8.32 12.40 11.47
C GLN A 19 7.39 12.13 12.66
N LYS A 20 6.08 12.15 12.40
CA LYS A 20 5.03 11.91 13.42
C LYS A 20 4.50 10.48 13.29
N PRO A 21 4.92 9.54 14.17
CA PRO A 21 4.38 8.18 14.15
C PRO A 21 2.92 8.17 14.61
N GLY A 22 2.08 7.39 13.94
CA GLY A 22 0.73 7.08 14.40
C GLY A 22 0.70 5.79 15.22
N THR A 23 -0.50 5.26 15.50
CA THR A 23 -0.69 3.96 16.16
C THR A 23 -0.02 2.79 15.43
N ASN A 24 0.22 2.94 14.12
CA ASN A 24 0.90 1.95 13.27
C ASN A 24 2.33 2.37 12.88
N GLY A 25 2.99 3.23 13.67
CA GLY A 25 4.35 3.70 13.42
C GLY A 25 4.45 4.85 12.41
N LEU A 26 5.68 5.12 11.93
CA LEU A 26 5.95 6.14 10.91
C LEU A 26 5.67 5.61 9.50
N ARG A 27 4.75 6.27 8.78
CA ARG A 27 4.42 5.93 7.39
C ARG A 27 4.82 7.04 6.42
N ARG A 28 5.78 6.77 5.54
CA ARG A 28 6.17 7.68 4.45
C ARG A 28 6.43 6.89 3.17
N LYS A 29 6.46 7.58 2.02
CA LYS A 29 6.85 6.99 0.74
C LYS A 29 8.33 6.60 0.80
N THR A 30 8.72 5.53 0.11
CA THR A 30 10.12 5.08 0.01
C THR A 30 11.05 6.20 -0.46
N ALA A 31 10.63 6.96 -1.48
CA ALA A 31 11.38 8.08 -2.02
C ALA A 31 11.72 9.18 -0.98
N VAL A 32 10.97 9.29 0.12
CA VAL A 32 11.33 10.18 1.25
C VAL A 32 12.58 9.68 1.94
N PHE A 33 12.58 8.39 2.27
CA PHE A 33 13.66 7.76 3.01
C PHE A 33 14.93 7.71 2.17
N GLU A 34 14.81 7.55 0.86
CA GLU A 34 15.93 7.58 -0.10
C GLU A 34 16.40 9.01 -0.40
N GLY A 35 15.47 9.93 -0.68
CA GLY A 35 15.79 11.24 -1.22
C GLY A 35 16.14 12.30 -0.18
N ARG A 36 15.72 12.15 1.08
CA ARG A 36 16.02 13.13 2.14
C ARG A 36 17.18 12.65 3.00
N LYS A 37 18.29 13.39 2.94
CA LYS A 37 19.48 13.13 3.74
C LYS A 37 19.13 12.97 5.22
N ASN A 38 19.65 11.91 5.83
CA ASN A 38 19.46 11.56 7.25
C ASN A 38 18.00 11.35 7.70
N TYR A 39 17.01 11.27 6.80
CA TYR A 39 15.62 11.12 7.21
C TYR A 39 15.40 9.83 8.00
N LEU A 40 15.75 8.67 7.43
CA LEU A 40 15.65 7.39 8.14
C LEU A 40 16.50 7.37 9.43
N HIS A 41 17.72 7.90 9.36
CA HIS A 41 18.66 7.97 10.49
C HIS A 41 18.06 8.73 11.68
N ASN A 42 17.48 9.91 11.43
CA ASN A 42 16.86 10.73 12.48
C ASN A 42 15.72 9.97 13.16
N TYR A 43 14.86 9.29 12.39
CA TYR A 43 13.76 8.53 12.98
C TYR A 43 14.26 7.37 13.83
N ILE A 44 15.24 6.60 13.34
CA ILE A 44 15.85 5.49 14.10
C ILE A 44 16.53 6.03 15.36
N GLN A 45 17.27 7.15 15.26
CA GLN A 45 17.87 7.79 16.41
C GLN A 45 16.83 8.18 17.46
N SER A 46 15.71 8.76 17.04
CA SER A 46 14.61 9.09 17.95
C SER A 46 14.01 7.86 18.64
N VAL A 47 13.83 6.75 17.90
CA VAL A 47 13.38 5.48 18.48
C VAL A 47 14.40 4.92 19.48
N LEU A 48 15.69 4.96 19.17
CA LEU A 48 16.73 4.49 20.08
C LEU A 48 16.90 5.41 21.29
N SER A 49 16.65 6.71 21.15
CA SER A 49 16.69 7.69 22.24
C SER A 49 15.47 7.62 23.16
N SER A 50 14.38 6.95 22.77
CA SER A 50 13.25 6.70 23.67
C SER A 50 13.50 5.55 24.65
N ILE A 51 14.62 4.84 24.51
CA ILE A 51 15.10 3.83 25.45
C ILE A 51 16.16 4.51 26.32
N ASP A 52 16.02 4.43 27.65
CA ASP A 52 16.99 5.00 28.56
C ASP A 52 18.40 4.46 28.29
N LEU A 53 19.40 5.34 28.34
CA LEU A 53 20.78 5.02 27.97
C LEU A 53 21.33 3.80 28.74
N ARG A 54 20.92 3.64 30.00
CA ARG A 54 21.32 2.50 30.86
C ARG A 54 20.78 1.18 30.34
N ASP A 55 19.53 1.15 29.89
CA ASP A 55 18.87 -0.06 29.41
C ASP A 55 19.25 -0.38 27.95
N ARG A 56 19.64 0.65 27.20
CA ARG A 56 20.08 0.51 25.81
C ARG A 56 21.45 -0.15 25.67
N GLN A 57 22.35 0.04 26.63
CA GLN A 57 23.72 -0.45 26.52
C GLN A 57 23.79 -1.97 26.63
N GLY A 58 24.39 -2.61 25.62
CA GLY A 58 24.60 -4.06 25.58
C GLY A 58 23.33 -4.89 25.37
N CYS A 59 22.16 -4.26 25.23
CA CYS A 59 20.90 -4.98 25.14
C CYS A 59 20.72 -5.67 23.78
N THR A 60 19.71 -6.54 23.71
CA THR A 60 19.32 -7.22 22.46
C THR A 60 18.08 -6.57 21.87
N MET A 61 18.11 -6.26 20.58
CA MET A 61 16.94 -5.84 19.80
C MET A 61 16.67 -6.78 18.63
N VAL A 62 15.41 -6.81 18.17
CA VAL A 62 14.99 -7.63 17.03
C VAL A 62 14.63 -6.73 15.85
N VAL A 63 15.04 -7.09 14.63
CA VAL A 63 14.70 -6.34 13.41
C VAL A 63 14.04 -7.27 12.41
N GLY A 64 12.92 -6.83 11.83
CA GLY A 64 12.18 -7.62 10.86
C GLY A 64 11.55 -6.79 9.74
N SER A 65 11.23 -7.47 8.65
CA SER A 65 10.53 -6.90 7.51
C SER A 65 9.70 -7.94 6.76
N ASP A 66 8.69 -7.44 6.04
CA ASP A 66 7.91 -8.18 5.04
C ASP A 66 8.57 -8.29 3.65
N GLY A 67 9.81 -7.79 3.49
CA GLY A 67 10.63 -8.06 2.30
C GLY A 67 10.45 -7.10 1.11
N ARG A 68 9.87 -5.92 1.33
CA ARG A 68 9.71 -4.92 0.27
C ARG A 68 11.03 -4.32 -0.23
N TYR A 69 10.96 -3.67 -1.38
CA TYR A 69 12.08 -3.06 -2.13
C TYR A 69 13.16 -2.38 -1.25
N PHE A 70 12.78 -1.51 -0.32
CA PHE A 70 13.73 -0.73 0.49
C PHE A 70 14.10 -1.38 1.83
N SER A 71 13.56 -2.56 2.15
CA SER A 71 13.72 -3.18 3.45
C SER A 71 15.17 -3.53 3.76
N ARG A 72 15.94 -4.01 2.77
CA ARG A 72 17.36 -4.36 2.97
C ARG A 72 18.18 -3.14 3.36
N THR A 73 18.08 -2.07 2.56
CA THR A 73 18.78 -0.80 2.82
C THR A 73 18.38 -0.20 4.17
N ALA A 74 17.09 -0.24 4.51
CA ALA A 74 16.63 0.24 5.80
C ALA A 74 17.20 -0.58 6.98
N ILE A 75 17.29 -1.90 6.84
CA ILE A 75 17.88 -2.78 7.85
C ILE A 75 19.37 -2.49 8.04
N GLU A 76 20.11 -2.25 6.96
CA GLU A 76 21.54 -1.87 7.05
C GLU A 76 21.72 -0.57 7.85
N VAL A 77 20.88 0.44 7.62
CA VAL A 77 20.88 1.68 8.40
C VAL A 77 20.53 1.41 9.87
N ILE A 78 19.53 0.57 10.15
CA ILE A 78 19.17 0.18 11.52
C ILE A 78 20.35 -0.49 12.22
N VAL A 79 21.08 -1.38 11.54
CA VAL A 79 22.26 -2.06 12.10
C VAL A 79 23.34 -1.05 12.49
N GLN A 80 23.68 -0.13 11.58
CA GLN A 80 24.70 0.90 11.83
C GLN A 80 24.30 1.81 13.00
N MET A 81 23.05 2.29 13.00
CA MET A 81 22.53 3.18 14.04
C MET A 81 22.44 2.48 15.40
N ALA A 82 22.01 1.22 15.44
CA ALA A 82 21.94 0.44 16.67
C ALA A 82 23.33 0.21 17.27
N ALA A 83 24.32 -0.17 16.44
CA ALA A 83 25.70 -0.34 16.88
C ALA A 83 26.28 0.97 17.43
N ALA A 84 26.08 2.10 16.74
CA ALA A 84 26.52 3.42 17.17
C ALA A 84 25.87 3.88 18.50
N ASN A 85 24.69 3.37 18.83
CA ASN A 85 23.95 3.70 20.05
C ASN A 85 24.17 2.72 21.21
N GLY A 86 25.06 1.72 21.03
CA GLY A 86 25.45 0.79 22.09
C GLY A 86 24.57 -0.46 22.21
N ILE A 87 23.72 -0.76 21.23
CA ILE A 87 22.98 -2.04 21.19
C ILE A 87 23.98 -3.18 21.02
N GLY A 88 24.03 -4.09 22.00
CA GLY A 88 25.03 -5.15 22.04
C GLY A 88 24.73 -6.31 21.07
N ARG A 89 23.46 -6.54 20.75
CA ARG A 89 23.06 -7.63 19.85
C ARG A 89 21.82 -7.29 19.03
N LEU A 90 21.86 -7.63 17.74
CA LEU A 90 20.68 -7.63 16.88
C LEU A 90 20.31 -9.05 16.48
N VAL A 91 19.02 -9.37 16.53
CA VAL A 91 18.44 -10.58 15.93
C VAL A 91 17.66 -10.18 14.70
N ILE A 92 18.10 -10.65 13.53
CA ILE A 92 17.55 -10.28 12.23
C ILE A 92 17.16 -11.56 11.50
N GLY A 93 16.00 -11.58 10.86
CA GLY A 93 15.62 -12.69 9.98
C GLY A 93 16.60 -12.89 8.83
N HIS A 94 16.65 -14.10 8.27
CA HIS A 94 17.48 -14.36 7.10
C HIS A 94 17.07 -13.44 5.94
N ASN A 95 18.03 -12.75 5.33
CA ASN A 95 17.81 -11.68 4.34
C ASN A 95 16.91 -10.52 4.82
N GLY A 96 16.76 -10.34 6.13
CA GLY A 96 15.87 -9.33 6.73
C GLY A 96 14.40 -9.75 6.80
N LEU A 97 14.05 -10.96 6.34
CA LEU A 97 12.68 -11.47 6.33
C LEU A 97 12.30 -12.01 7.71
N LEU A 98 11.44 -11.27 8.40
CA LEU A 98 10.93 -11.66 9.71
C LEU A 98 9.62 -10.91 9.96
N SER A 99 8.50 -11.62 9.92
CA SER A 99 7.16 -11.02 10.05
C SER A 99 6.91 -10.46 11.46
N THR A 100 6.01 -9.50 11.59
CA THR A 100 5.58 -8.92 12.88
C THR A 100 5.31 -9.94 14.00
N PRO A 101 4.58 -11.06 13.78
CA PRO A 101 4.38 -12.06 14.84
C PRO A 101 5.68 -12.75 15.23
N ALA A 102 6.57 -13.03 14.27
CA ALA A 102 7.85 -13.68 14.52
C ALA A 102 8.76 -12.75 15.31
N VAL A 103 8.81 -11.47 14.96
CA VAL A 103 9.50 -10.43 15.75
C VAL A 103 8.94 -10.39 17.17
N SER A 104 7.62 -10.26 17.34
CA SER A 104 6.97 -10.23 18.66
C SER A 104 7.24 -11.48 19.50
N CYS A 105 7.20 -12.66 18.88
CA CYS A 105 7.51 -13.94 19.52
C CYS A 105 8.96 -13.98 19.98
N ILE A 106 9.90 -13.63 19.12
CA ILE A 106 11.35 -13.63 19.42
C ILE A 106 11.65 -12.64 20.54
N ILE A 107 11.12 -11.42 20.47
CA ILE A 107 11.31 -10.40 21.53
C ILE A 107 10.96 -10.98 22.90
N ARG A 108 9.77 -11.59 23.03
CA ARG A 108 9.32 -12.21 24.29
C ARG A 108 10.16 -13.42 24.69
N LYS A 109 10.50 -14.29 23.73
CA LYS A 109 11.23 -15.52 23.97
C LYS A 109 12.65 -15.27 24.47
N ILE A 110 13.34 -14.30 23.89
CA ILE A 110 14.73 -13.97 24.25
C ILE A 110 14.83 -12.79 25.22
N LYS A 111 13.69 -12.24 25.65
CA LYS A 111 13.59 -11.05 26.51
C LYS A 111 14.40 -9.87 25.95
N ALA A 112 14.29 -9.65 24.63
CA ALA A 112 14.87 -8.47 23.98
C ALA A 112 14.19 -7.20 24.48
N ILE A 113 14.89 -6.06 24.45
CA ILE A 113 14.35 -4.78 24.90
C ILE A 113 13.20 -4.28 24.00
N GLY A 114 13.19 -4.73 22.74
CA GLY A 114 12.20 -4.34 21.74
C GLY A 114 12.63 -4.72 20.33
N GLY A 115 12.00 -4.09 19.34
CA GLY A 115 12.36 -4.29 17.95
C GLY A 115 11.78 -3.26 16.98
N ILE A 116 12.33 -3.25 15.76
CA ILE A 116 11.87 -2.42 14.65
C ILE A 116 11.34 -3.35 13.56
N VAL A 117 10.10 -3.10 13.10
CA VAL A 117 9.45 -3.90 12.06
C VAL A 117 9.07 -3.01 10.88
N LEU A 118 9.46 -3.41 9.68
CA LEU A 118 9.18 -2.71 8.42
C LEU A 118 8.03 -3.41 7.69
N THR A 119 6.80 -2.88 7.81
CA THR A 119 5.55 -3.46 7.22
C THR A 119 4.64 -2.40 6.58
N ALA A 120 3.49 -2.81 6.00
CA ALA A 120 2.41 -1.88 5.64
C ALA A 120 1.12 -2.17 6.39
N SER A 121 0.59 -1.10 6.97
CA SER A 121 -0.65 -1.05 7.74
C SER A 121 -1.88 -1.68 7.06
N TRP A 122 -2.72 -2.34 7.87
CA TRP A 122 -3.98 -2.97 7.48
C TRP A 122 -5.19 -2.56 8.34
N ARG A 123 -5.27 -1.28 8.71
CA ARG A 123 -6.12 -0.77 9.79
C ARG A 123 -7.58 -1.29 9.82
N TYR A 124 -8.31 -1.25 8.71
CA TYR A 124 -9.74 -1.63 8.70
C TYR A 124 -10.00 -3.13 8.87
N PHE A 125 -9.07 -3.97 8.42
CA PHE A 125 -9.22 -5.42 8.51
C PHE A 125 -8.93 -5.93 9.92
N GLY A 126 -8.11 -5.20 10.70
CA GLY A 126 -7.81 -5.55 12.09
C GLY A 126 -9.08 -5.69 12.94
N ASN A 127 -9.95 -4.68 12.91
CA ASN A 127 -11.24 -4.70 13.61
C ASN A 127 -12.11 -5.91 13.20
N LEU A 128 -12.19 -6.20 11.90
CA LEU A 128 -12.98 -7.32 11.39
C LEU A 128 -12.40 -8.68 11.81
N MET A 129 -11.08 -8.82 11.87
CA MET A 129 -10.42 -10.03 12.36
C MET A 129 -10.62 -10.19 13.88
N ASP A 130 -10.50 -9.12 14.65
CA ASP A 130 -10.68 -9.13 16.11
C ASP A 130 -12.12 -9.50 16.52
N SER A 131 -13.10 -9.12 15.70
CA SER A 131 -14.50 -9.51 15.88
C SER A 131 -14.87 -10.86 15.26
N GLY A 132 -13.92 -11.59 14.67
CA GLY A 132 -14.16 -12.89 14.02
C GLY A 132 -14.98 -12.82 12.73
N ARG A 133 -15.10 -11.63 12.10
CA ARG A 133 -15.89 -11.41 10.88
C ARG A 133 -15.08 -11.56 9.60
N CYS A 134 -13.74 -11.62 9.69
CA CYS A 134 -12.85 -11.76 8.54
C CYS A 134 -11.68 -12.68 8.87
N SER A 135 -11.47 -13.70 8.04
CA SER A 135 -10.32 -14.62 8.16
C SER A 135 -9.36 -14.56 6.97
N LEU A 136 -9.73 -13.94 5.85
CA LEU A 136 -8.88 -13.79 4.68
C LEU A 136 -9.16 -12.43 4.04
N CYS A 137 -8.10 -11.69 3.70
CA CYS A 137 -8.24 -10.38 3.06
C CYS A 137 -7.08 -10.07 2.12
N GLY A 138 -7.29 -9.11 1.23
CA GLY A 138 -6.29 -8.62 0.29
C GLY A 138 -6.54 -7.18 -0.16
N GLU A 139 -5.49 -6.56 -0.70
CA GLU A 139 -5.53 -5.23 -1.30
C GLU A 139 -4.80 -5.29 -2.66
N GLU A 140 -5.29 -4.52 -3.64
CA GLU A 140 -4.70 -4.44 -4.99
C GLU A 140 -3.21 -4.03 -4.99
N SER A 141 -2.77 -3.34 -3.92
CA SER A 141 -1.38 -2.94 -3.69
C SER A 141 -0.46 -4.09 -3.26
N PHE A 142 -0.67 -5.28 -3.84
CA PHE A 142 0.12 -6.50 -3.62
C PHE A 142 0.12 -6.99 -2.17
N GLY A 143 -1.00 -6.82 -1.47
CA GLY A 143 -1.15 -7.22 -0.08
C GLY A 143 -2.12 -8.37 0.10
N THR A 144 -1.72 -9.44 0.79
CA THR A 144 -2.62 -10.54 1.19
C THR A 144 -2.21 -11.09 2.56
N GLY A 145 -3.14 -11.75 3.25
CA GLY A 145 -3.00 -12.23 4.62
C GLY A 145 -4.33 -12.67 5.23
N SER A 146 -4.26 -13.23 6.43
CA SER A 146 -5.38 -13.82 7.17
C SER A 146 -5.38 -13.37 8.63
N ASP A 147 -6.39 -13.80 9.39
CA ASP A 147 -6.54 -13.55 10.83
C ASP A 147 -5.45 -14.20 11.71
N HIS A 148 -4.50 -14.94 11.13
CA HIS A 148 -3.31 -15.43 11.83
C HIS A 148 -2.47 -14.27 12.43
N ILE A 149 -2.54 -13.08 11.83
CA ILE A 149 -1.96 -11.83 12.32
C ILE A 149 -2.87 -10.64 12.01
N ARG A 150 -2.40 -9.41 12.27
CA ARG A 150 -3.10 -8.14 11.97
C ARG A 150 -2.36 -7.26 10.97
N GLU A 151 -1.53 -7.88 10.15
CA GLU A 151 -0.66 -7.25 9.14
C GLU A 151 -0.63 -8.07 7.86
N LYS A 152 -0.15 -7.46 6.77
CA LYS A 152 0.08 -8.19 5.51
C LYS A 152 1.25 -9.16 5.69
N ASP A 153 1.17 -10.33 5.07
CA ASP A 153 2.26 -11.31 5.10
C ASP A 153 2.52 -11.88 3.70
N GLY A 154 3.59 -11.38 3.08
CA GLY A 154 4.01 -11.80 1.75
C GLY A 154 4.51 -13.25 1.72
N LEU A 155 5.23 -13.70 2.75
CA LEU A 155 5.76 -15.06 2.80
C LEU A 155 4.63 -16.06 3.04
N TRP A 156 3.69 -15.73 3.91
CA TRP A 156 2.44 -16.48 4.06
C TRP A 156 1.70 -16.60 2.71
N SER A 157 1.61 -15.52 1.95
CA SER A 157 0.96 -15.53 0.63
C SER A 157 1.66 -16.47 -0.36
N VAL A 158 3.00 -16.51 -0.34
CA VAL A 158 3.80 -17.47 -1.12
C VAL A 158 3.52 -18.90 -0.69
N LEU A 159 3.51 -19.20 0.61
CA LEU A 159 3.25 -20.54 1.13
C LEU A 159 1.82 -21.02 0.79
N VAL A 160 0.84 -20.12 0.81
CA VAL A 160 -0.53 -20.41 0.35
C VAL A 160 -0.53 -20.81 -1.12
N TRP A 161 0.14 -20.05 -1.99
CA TRP A 161 0.23 -20.40 -3.41
C TRP A 161 0.95 -21.73 -3.65
N LEU A 162 2.06 -21.98 -2.96
CA LEU A 162 2.77 -23.26 -3.04
C LEU A 162 1.89 -24.43 -2.56
N SER A 163 1.08 -24.21 -1.53
CA SER A 163 0.13 -25.22 -1.04
C SER A 163 -0.97 -25.50 -2.07
N ILE A 164 -1.53 -24.46 -2.70
CA ILE A 164 -2.52 -24.59 -3.77
C ILE A 164 -1.92 -25.33 -4.97
N MET A 165 -0.74 -24.94 -5.44
CA MET A 165 -0.05 -25.61 -6.54
C MET A 165 0.27 -27.08 -6.19
N GLY A 166 0.73 -27.33 -4.96
CA GLY A 166 1.02 -28.67 -4.45
C GLY A 166 -0.21 -29.57 -4.39
N ALA A 167 -1.38 -29.03 -4.06
CA ALA A 167 -2.65 -29.75 -4.04
C ALA A 167 -3.24 -29.94 -5.45
N ARG A 168 -3.18 -28.91 -6.30
CA ARG A 168 -3.77 -28.95 -7.65
C ARG A 168 -2.87 -29.63 -8.68
N LYS A 169 -1.57 -29.76 -8.42
CA LYS A 169 -0.56 -30.28 -9.35
C LYS A 169 -0.53 -29.51 -10.68
N GLN A 170 -0.72 -28.19 -10.60
CA GLN A 170 -0.82 -27.29 -11.76
C GLN A 170 0.08 -26.07 -11.57
N GLY A 171 0.51 -25.47 -12.68
CA GLY A 171 1.21 -24.18 -12.67
C GLY A 171 0.25 -23.02 -12.37
N VAL A 172 0.82 -21.88 -11.95
CA VAL A 172 0.05 -20.67 -11.58
C VAL A 172 -0.88 -20.21 -12.71
N GLU A 173 -0.36 -20.11 -13.94
CA GLU A 173 -1.17 -19.65 -15.08
C GLU A 173 -2.39 -20.53 -15.33
N GLN A 174 -2.22 -21.86 -15.29
CA GLN A 174 -3.32 -22.80 -15.49
C GLN A 174 -4.40 -22.61 -14.42
N ILE A 175 -4.01 -22.49 -13.15
CA ILE A 175 -4.94 -22.29 -12.03
C ILE A 175 -5.71 -20.98 -12.22
N VAL A 176 -5.04 -19.90 -12.62
CA VAL A 176 -5.66 -18.60 -12.86
C VAL A 176 -6.62 -18.63 -14.04
N ARG A 177 -6.24 -19.25 -15.17
CA ARG A 177 -7.10 -19.37 -16.35
C ARG A 177 -8.34 -20.23 -16.09
N GLU A 178 -8.19 -21.32 -15.35
CA GLU A 178 -9.34 -22.13 -14.92
C GLU A 178 -10.26 -21.35 -13.96
N HIS A 179 -9.69 -20.54 -13.07
CA HIS A 179 -10.47 -19.64 -12.22
C HIS A 179 -11.26 -18.62 -13.05
N TRP A 180 -10.63 -18.00 -14.05
CA TRP A 180 -11.32 -17.10 -14.98
C TRP A 180 -12.41 -17.80 -15.77
N ALA A 181 -12.15 -19.00 -16.32
CA ALA A 181 -13.15 -19.76 -17.05
C ALA A 181 -14.40 -20.06 -16.19
N ARG A 182 -14.21 -20.30 -14.89
CA ARG A 182 -15.30 -20.60 -13.95
C ARG A 182 -16.07 -19.34 -13.51
N PHE A 183 -15.35 -18.28 -13.14
CA PHE A 183 -15.94 -17.12 -12.45
C PHE A 183 -16.03 -15.86 -13.32
N GLY A 184 -15.42 -15.85 -14.50
CA GLY A 184 -15.15 -14.67 -15.30
C GLY A 184 -13.82 -14.00 -14.93
N ARG A 185 -13.32 -13.14 -15.83
CA ARG A 185 -12.11 -12.35 -15.61
C ARG A 185 -12.49 -10.91 -15.29
N ASN A 186 -11.97 -10.38 -14.18
CA ASN A 186 -11.98 -8.93 -13.94
C ASN A 186 -10.68 -8.37 -14.48
N TYR A 187 -10.74 -7.69 -15.63
CA TYR A 187 -9.63 -6.87 -16.10
C TYR A 187 -9.47 -5.68 -15.14
N PHE A 188 -8.25 -5.38 -14.73
CA PHE A 188 -7.96 -4.33 -13.77
C PHE A 188 -6.65 -3.63 -14.13
N CYS A 189 -6.59 -2.31 -13.93
CA CYS A 189 -5.34 -1.56 -13.88
C CYS A 189 -5.46 -0.34 -12.95
N ARG A 190 -4.30 0.16 -12.50
CA ARG A 190 -4.18 1.38 -11.70
C ARG A 190 -3.19 2.35 -12.35
N PHE A 191 -3.61 3.61 -12.49
CA PHE A 191 -2.80 4.72 -12.97
C PHE A 191 -2.49 5.66 -11.80
N ASP A 192 -1.20 5.85 -11.50
CA ASP A 192 -0.75 6.74 -10.44
C ASP A 192 -0.16 8.04 -11.02
N TYR A 193 -0.76 9.18 -10.68
CA TYR A 193 -0.25 10.52 -10.97
C TYR A 193 0.37 11.09 -9.69
N GLU A 194 1.68 11.01 -9.60
CA GLU A 194 2.46 11.36 -8.41
C GLU A 194 3.04 12.77 -8.48
N GLY A 195 3.27 13.42 -7.33
CA GLY A 195 3.94 14.72 -7.27
C GLY A 195 3.13 15.85 -7.92
N LEU A 196 1.80 15.79 -7.80
CA LEU A 196 0.90 16.82 -8.30
C LEU A 196 0.88 18.03 -7.38
N ASP A 197 0.62 19.22 -7.93
CA ASP A 197 0.27 20.37 -7.12
C ASP A 197 -0.96 20.04 -6.23
N PRO A 198 -0.86 20.16 -4.90
CA PRO A 198 -1.95 19.78 -4.01
C PRO A 198 -3.24 20.57 -4.25
N ARG A 199 -3.15 21.84 -4.66
CA ARG A 199 -4.31 22.70 -4.90
C ARG A 199 -5.03 22.27 -6.18
N ALA A 200 -4.30 22.00 -7.26
CA ALA A 200 -4.84 21.46 -8.51
C ALA A 200 -5.51 20.10 -8.29
N ALA A 201 -4.85 19.19 -7.55
CA ALA A 201 -5.41 17.88 -7.23
C ALA A 201 -6.69 17.96 -6.38
N PHE A 202 -6.73 18.87 -5.39
CA PHE A 202 -7.92 19.11 -4.58
C PHE A 202 -9.11 19.57 -5.44
N TYR A 203 -8.92 20.61 -6.27
CA TYR A 203 -10.01 21.12 -7.11
C TYR A 203 -10.45 20.12 -8.18
N LEU A 204 -9.54 19.31 -8.71
CA LEU A 204 -9.90 18.21 -9.60
C LEU A 204 -10.87 17.25 -8.91
N MET A 205 -10.51 16.75 -7.72
CA MET A 205 -11.35 15.80 -6.99
C MET A 205 -12.69 16.41 -6.59
N ARG A 206 -12.70 17.68 -6.14
CA ARG A 206 -13.92 18.40 -5.79
C ARG A 206 -14.85 18.58 -6.99
N ASP A 207 -14.32 19.01 -8.12
CA ASP A 207 -15.12 19.27 -9.31
C ASP A 207 -15.66 17.97 -9.90
N LEU A 208 -14.84 16.90 -9.87
CA LEU A 208 -15.30 15.57 -10.27
C LEU A 208 -16.40 15.06 -9.33
N GLU A 209 -16.25 15.25 -8.02
CA GLU A 209 -17.31 14.90 -7.05
C GLU A 209 -18.62 15.64 -7.34
N ALA A 210 -18.55 16.94 -7.66
CA ALA A 210 -19.72 17.72 -8.04
C ALA A 210 -20.38 17.20 -9.32
N VAL A 211 -19.60 16.82 -10.33
CA VAL A 211 -20.12 16.22 -11.57
C VAL A 211 -20.83 14.90 -11.30
N ILE A 212 -20.19 13.99 -10.55
CA ILE A 212 -20.75 12.66 -10.34
C ILE A 212 -21.92 12.63 -9.34
N SER A 213 -22.05 13.68 -8.52
CA SER A 213 -23.15 13.85 -7.57
C SER A 213 -24.37 14.53 -8.18
N ASP A 214 -24.28 14.99 -9.44
CA ASP A 214 -25.43 15.54 -10.15
C ASP A 214 -26.51 14.46 -10.36
N LYS A 215 -27.79 14.82 -10.17
CA LYS A 215 -28.90 13.87 -10.25
C LYS A 215 -29.07 13.25 -11.64
N ALA A 216 -28.68 13.98 -12.70
CA ALA A 216 -28.74 13.48 -14.07
C ALA A 216 -27.53 12.60 -14.42
N PHE A 217 -26.49 12.54 -13.57
CA PHE A 217 -25.28 11.78 -13.85
C PHE A 217 -25.54 10.27 -13.99
N THR A 218 -26.45 9.70 -13.18
CA THR A 218 -26.83 8.29 -13.26
C THR A 218 -27.60 7.93 -14.54
N SER A 219 -28.08 8.92 -15.30
CA SER A 219 -28.69 8.71 -16.61
C SER A 219 -27.70 8.85 -17.77
N GLN A 220 -26.44 9.18 -17.49
CA GLN A 220 -25.43 9.41 -18.50
C GLN A 220 -24.93 8.12 -19.13
N LYS A 221 -24.54 8.24 -20.40
CA LYS A 221 -23.87 7.19 -21.17
C LYS A 221 -22.62 7.75 -21.81
N PHE A 222 -21.54 6.99 -21.75
CA PHE A 222 -20.28 7.35 -22.37
C PHE A 222 -19.98 6.40 -23.52
N ALA A 223 -19.78 6.94 -24.72
CA ALA A 223 -19.39 6.17 -25.90
C ALA A 223 -17.91 6.40 -26.21
N VAL A 224 -17.14 5.32 -26.37
CA VAL A 224 -15.74 5.35 -26.83
C VAL A 224 -15.55 4.22 -27.84
N GLY A 225 -15.40 4.59 -29.12
CA GLY A 225 -15.46 3.62 -30.22
C GLY A 225 -16.80 2.89 -30.20
N ASP A 226 -16.77 1.57 -30.30
CA ASP A 226 -17.96 0.70 -30.30
C ASP A 226 -18.48 0.36 -28.89
N HIS A 227 -17.86 0.89 -27.84
CA HIS A 227 -18.24 0.61 -26.46
C HIS A 227 -19.10 1.73 -25.89
N VAL A 228 -20.23 1.35 -25.28
CA VAL A 228 -21.13 2.25 -24.55
C VAL A 228 -21.19 1.83 -23.09
N PHE A 229 -20.87 2.76 -22.19
CA PHE A 229 -20.85 2.58 -20.75
C PHE A 229 -21.99 3.39 -20.13
N SER A 230 -22.98 2.72 -19.55
CA SER A 230 -24.12 3.39 -18.91
C SER A 230 -23.90 3.46 -17.41
N VAL A 231 -23.99 4.66 -16.83
CA VAL A 231 -23.78 4.83 -15.39
C VAL A 231 -24.90 4.14 -14.63
N GLU A 232 -24.55 3.29 -13.68
CA GLU A 232 -25.50 2.65 -12.75
C GLU A 232 -25.55 3.44 -11.44
N LYS A 233 -24.37 3.74 -10.89
CA LYS A 233 -24.24 4.43 -9.60
C LYS A 233 -22.98 5.28 -9.59
N ALA A 234 -23.05 6.44 -8.96
CA ALA A 234 -21.86 7.21 -8.65
C ALA A 234 -21.93 7.80 -7.24
N GLU A 235 -20.81 7.80 -6.52
CA GLU A 235 -20.76 8.27 -5.13
C GLU A 235 -19.34 8.58 -4.67
N ASN A 236 -19.23 9.32 -3.57
CA ASN A 236 -18.01 9.38 -2.78
C ASN A 236 -18.08 8.34 -1.65
N PHE A 237 -17.19 7.35 -1.69
CA PHE A 237 -17.28 6.18 -0.84
C PHE A 237 -17.15 6.53 0.65
N GLU A 238 -18.10 6.01 1.43
CA GLU A 238 -18.13 6.04 2.89
C GLU A 238 -18.10 4.60 3.41
N TYR A 239 -17.34 4.38 4.48
CA TYR A 239 -17.31 3.12 5.22
C TYR A 239 -17.67 3.37 6.67
N ILE A 240 -18.63 2.59 7.18
CA ILE A 240 -18.98 2.55 8.61
C ILE A 240 -18.46 1.24 9.15
N ASP A 241 -17.54 1.32 10.12
CA ASP A 241 -16.97 0.13 10.75
C ASP A 241 -18.04 -0.60 11.58
N PRO A 242 -18.32 -1.89 11.30
CA PRO A 242 -19.39 -2.62 11.97
C PRO A 242 -19.02 -3.08 13.39
N VAL A 243 -17.79 -2.81 13.84
CA VAL A 243 -17.29 -3.21 15.16
C VAL A 243 -17.28 -2.02 16.11
N ASP A 244 -16.69 -0.90 15.69
CA ASP A 244 -16.53 0.29 16.53
C ASP A 244 -17.42 1.48 16.12
N GLY A 245 -18.16 1.37 15.01
CA GLY A 245 -19.06 2.43 14.51
C GLY A 245 -18.35 3.62 13.87
N THR A 246 -17.02 3.58 13.72
CA THR A 246 -16.25 4.69 13.13
C THR A 246 -16.65 4.90 11.68
N VAL A 247 -16.91 6.16 11.32
CA VAL A 247 -17.26 6.54 9.94
C VAL A 247 -16.05 7.12 9.23
N ALA A 248 -15.61 6.46 8.16
CA ALA A 248 -14.58 6.94 7.25
C ALA A 248 -15.22 7.46 5.95
N ARG A 249 -15.34 8.79 5.85
CA ARG A 249 -15.86 9.49 4.67
C ARG A 249 -14.77 9.80 3.65
N ASN A 250 -15.17 10.20 2.44
CA ASN A 250 -14.28 10.70 1.40
C ASN A 250 -13.18 9.70 1.00
N GLN A 251 -13.50 8.41 0.97
CA GLN A 251 -12.51 7.35 0.74
C GLN A 251 -12.22 7.08 -0.74
N GLY A 252 -12.98 7.68 -1.65
CA GLY A 252 -12.74 7.64 -3.09
C GLY A 252 -14.01 7.84 -3.88
N LEU A 253 -13.90 8.56 -4.99
CA LEU A 253 -15.01 8.74 -5.93
C LEU A 253 -15.17 7.48 -6.77
N ARG A 254 -16.37 6.93 -6.87
CA ARG A 254 -16.67 5.70 -7.60
C ARG A 254 -17.73 5.96 -8.66
N ILE A 255 -17.54 5.39 -9.84
CA ILE A 255 -18.52 5.33 -10.91
C ILE A 255 -18.66 3.86 -11.28
N LEU A 256 -19.86 3.32 -11.11
CA LEU A 256 -20.22 1.94 -11.45
C LEU A 256 -21.06 1.99 -12.71
N PHE A 257 -20.81 1.06 -13.62
CA PHE A 257 -21.53 0.94 -14.88
C PHE A 257 -22.35 -0.35 -14.93
N THR A 258 -23.46 -0.32 -15.66
CA THR A 258 -24.45 -1.40 -15.70
C THR A 258 -23.91 -2.75 -16.19
N GLU A 259 -22.84 -2.75 -16.97
CA GLU A 259 -22.20 -3.95 -17.50
C GLU A 259 -21.11 -4.53 -16.58
N GLY A 260 -21.02 -4.04 -15.33
CA GLY A 260 -20.08 -4.53 -14.32
C GLY A 260 -18.70 -3.87 -14.38
N SER A 261 -18.56 -2.78 -15.13
CA SER A 261 -17.32 -1.97 -15.14
C SER A 261 -17.32 -0.97 -13.98
N ARG A 262 -16.13 -0.56 -13.54
CA ARG A 262 -15.96 0.44 -12.49
C ARG A 262 -14.78 1.38 -12.77
N LEU A 263 -14.97 2.65 -12.43
CA LEU A 263 -13.90 3.64 -12.29
C LEU A 263 -13.85 4.13 -10.84
N VAL A 264 -12.64 4.22 -10.28
CA VAL A 264 -12.42 4.79 -8.96
C VAL A 264 -11.32 5.83 -9.01
N PHE A 265 -11.52 6.95 -8.31
CA PHE A 265 -10.54 8.03 -8.16
C PHE A 265 -10.24 8.20 -6.68
N ARG A 266 -8.96 8.12 -6.31
CA ARG A 266 -8.51 8.36 -4.93
C ARG A 266 -7.39 9.38 -4.92
N MET A 267 -7.44 10.29 -3.97
CA MET A 267 -6.35 11.22 -3.69
C MET A 267 -5.66 10.83 -2.38
N SER A 268 -4.34 10.94 -2.35
CA SER A 268 -3.51 10.74 -1.16
C SER A 268 -2.37 11.76 -1.09
N GLY A 269 -1.84 12.01 0.10
CA GLY A 269 -0.61 12.79 0.26
C GLY A 269 -0.76 14.31 0.18
N SER A 270 -1.88 14.89 0.61
CA SER A 270 -2.09 16.36 0.61
C SER A 270 -1.26 17.12 1.66
N GLY A 271 -0.53 16.43 2.55
CA GLY A 271 0.28 17.04 3.60
C GLY A 271 1.74 16.59 3.57
N GLY A 272 2.67 17.55 3.57
CA GLY A 272 4.12 17.32 3.70
C GLY A 272 4.90 17.38 2.39
N GLY A 273 5.11 18.58 1.83
CA GLY A 273 6.20 18.96 0.92
C GLY A 273 6.38 18.24 -0.43
N MET A 274 5.72 17.11 -0.69
CA MET A 274 6.02 16.21 -1.82
C MET A 274 4.92 16.15 -2.90
N GLY A 275 3.92 17.01 -2.81
CA GLY A 275 2.80 17.03 -3.74
C GLY A 275 1.78 15.90 -3.51
N ALA A 276 0.59 16.09 -4.05
CA ALA A 276 -0.50 15.12 -3.98
C ALA A 276 -0.28 13.95 -4.96
N THR A 277 -0.98 12.85 -4.72
CA THR A 277 -1.03 11.71 -5.64
C THR A 277 -2.49 11.35 -5.91
N ILE A 278 -2.89 11.37 -7.19
CA ILE A 278 -4.18 10.87 -7.65
C ILE A 278 -3.98 9.49 -8.25
N ARG A 279 -4.80 8.53 -7.82
CA ARG A 279 -4.85 7.17 -8.37
C ARG A 279 -6.19 6.95 -9.07
N ILE A 280 -6.12 6.50 -10.31
CA ILE A 280 -7.29 6.11 -11.10
C ILE A 280 -7.26 4.59 -11.24
N TYR A 281 -8.35 3.94 -10.86
CA TYR A 281 -8.53 2.51 -10.97
C TYR A 281 -9.59 2.25 -12.03
N ALA A 282 -9.31 1.36 -12.97
CA ALA A 282 -10.27 0.92 -13.97
C ALA A 282 -10.43 -0.59 -13.88
N GLU A 283 -11.68 -1.03 -13.91
CA GLU A 283 -12.04 -2.43 -13.83
C GLU A 283 -13.16 -2.76 -14.79
N ARG A 284 -13.09 -3.93 -15.43
CA ARG A 284 -14.12 -4.44 -16.32
C ARG A 284 -14.27 -5.94 -16.17
N PHE A 285 -15.48 -6.39 -15.86
CA PHE A 285 -15.82 -7.80 -15.84
C PHE A 285 -16.01 -8.35 -17.28
N GLU A 286 -15.47 -9.54 -17.53
CA GLU A 286 -15.66 -10.28 -18.77
C GLU A 286 -16.06 -11.73 -18.44
N ARG A 287 -17.27 -12.10 -18.86
CA ARG A 287 -17.82 -13.45 -18.62
C ARG A 287 -17.33 -14.45 -19.66
N ASP A 288 -17.14 -14.01 -20.89
CA ASP A 288 -16.83 -14.87 -22.03
C ASP A 288 -15.38 -15.38 -21.99
N PRO A 289 -15.15 -16.70 -21.83
CA PRO A 289 -13.80 -17.28 -21.76
C PRO A 289 -12.94 -17.02 -23.00
N GLU A 290 -13.55 -16.92 -24.18
CA GLU A 290 -12.83 -16.62 -25.44
C GLU A 290 -12.19 -15.22 -25.41
N ARG A 291 -12.73 -14.34 -24.58
CA ARG A 291 -12.24 -12.96 -24.42
C ARG A 291 -11.28 -12.81 -23.26
N HIS A 292 -10.96 -13.86 -22.52
CA HIS A 292 -10.06 -13.79 -21.35
C HIS A 292 -8.59 -13.65 -21.70
N SER A 293 -8.18 -13.88 -22.94
CA SER A 293 -6.76 -13.77 -23.36
C SER A 293 -6.40 -12.43 -23.98
N ARG A 294 -7.31 -11.44 -23.96
CA ARG A 294 -7.05 -10.12 -24.51
C ARG A 294 -6.06 -9.35 -23.63
N GLU A 295 -5.34 -8.43 -24.26
CA GLU A 295 -4.41 -7.52 -23.60
C GLU A 295 -5.20 -6.52 -22.73
N THR A 296 -4.74 -6.32 -21.49
CA THR A 296 -5.49 -5.56 -20.48
C THR A 296 -5.66 -4.10 -20.86
N GLN A 297 -4.63 -3.44 -21.42
CA GLN A 297 -4.70 -2.03 -21.81
C GLN A 297 -5.68 -1.82 -22.98
N VAL A 298 -5.78 -2.76 -23.93
CA VAL A 298 -6.79 -2.74 -24.99
C VAL A 298 -8.22 -2.84 -24.43
N VAL A 299 -8.46 -3.72 -23.44
CA VAL A 299 -9.80 -3.92 -22.86
C VAL A 299 -10.24 -2.72 -22.02
N LEU A 300 -9.30 -2.12 -21.28
CA LEU A 300 -9.56 -1.01 -20.35
C LEU A 300 -9.38 0.38 -20.97
N GLY A 301 -8.74 0.49 -22.13
CA GLY A 301 -8.51 1.76 -22.84
C GLY A 301 -9.74 2.66 -22.95
N PRO A 302 -10.93 2.14 -23.33
CA PRO A 302 -12.16 2.91 -23.36
C PRO A 302 -12.56 3.51 -21.99
N LEU A 303 -12.46 2.73 -20.91
CA LEU A 303 -12.75 3.20 -19.54
C LEU A 303 -11.73 4.24 -19.09
N ILE A 304 -10.45 4.04 -19.40
CA ILE A 304 -9.40 5.02 -19.11
C ILE A 304 -9.65 6.33 -19.86
N ALA A 305 -10.03 6.27 -21.14
CA ALA A 305 -10.36 7.47 -21.92
C ALA A 305 -11.53 8.26 -21.28
N ILE A 306 -12.58 7.56 -20.82
CA ILE A 306 -13.67 8.17 -20.05
C ILE A 306 -13.12 8.82 -18.78
N ALA A 307 -12.32 8.09 -17.99
CA ALA A 307 -11.77 8.58 -16.73
C ALA A 307 -10.94 9.85 -16.89
N LEU A 308 -10.07 9.89 -17.91
CA LEU A 308 -9.23 11.05 -18.22
C LEU A 308 -10.07 12.24 -18.66
N LYS A 309 -11.10 12.01 -19.49
CA LYS A 309 -11.99 13.07 -20.00
C LYS A 309 -12.86 13.68 -18.89
N ILE A 310 -13.52 12.87 -18.07
CA ILE A 310 -14.43 13.38 -17.03
C ILE A 310 -13.68 14.07 -15.89
N SER A 311 -12.48 13.60 -15.54
CA SER A 311 -11.66 14.22 -14.51
C SER A 311 -10.89 15.43 -15.02
N ASN A 312 -10.71 15.52 -16.34
CA ASN A 312 -9.85 16.49 -17.01
C ASN A 312 -8.44 16.56 -16.38
N ILE A 313 -7.89 15.40 -16.00
CA ILE A 313 -6.67 15.34 -15.19
C ILE A 313 -5.45 15.92 -15.92
N HIS A 314 -5.33 15.72 -17.23
CA HIS A 314 -4.19 16.20 -18.00
C HIS A 314 -4.13 17.72 -18.06
N GLU A 315 -5.24 18.40 -18.40
CA GLU A 315 -5.28 19.86 -18.44
C GLU A 315 -5.10 20.47 -17.05
N ARG A 316 -5.73 19.89 -16.02
CA ARG A 316 -5.67 20.41 -14.65
C ARG A 316 -4.29 20.26 -14.00
N THR A 317 -3.50 19.27 -14.43
CA THR A 317 -2.22 18.94 -13.79
C THR A 317 -1.00 19.18 -14.67
N GLY A 318 -1.19 19.48 -15.95
CA GLY A 318 -0.12 19.60 -16.94
C GLY A 318 0.58 18.27 -17.26
N ARG A 319 0.00 17.12 -16.87
CA ARG A 319 0.57 15.80 -17.13
C ARG A 319 0.07 15.25 -18.46
N HIS A 320 0.93 14.56 -19.20
CA HIS A 320 0.58 13.87 -20.45
C HIS A 320 0.28 12.37 -20.25
N GLY A 321 0.53 11.84 -19.06
CA GLY A 321 0.32 10.44 -18.72
C GLY A 321 0.61 10.16 -17.23
N PRO A 322 0.27 8.96 -16.74
CA PRO A 322 0.58 8.55 -15.37
C PRO A 322 2.09 8.37 -15.17
N ASN A 323 2.55 8.50 -13.93
CA ASN A 323 3.93 8.16 -13.56
C ASN A 323 4.13 6.65 -13.49
N VAL A 324 3.12 5.92 -13.00
CA VAL A 324 3.15 4.47 -12.82
C VAL A 324 1.85 3.87 -13.32
N ILE A 325 1.95 2.75 -14.02
CA ILE A 325 0.84 1.88 -14.40
C ILE A 325 1.07 0.52 -13.74
N THR A 326 0.04 -0.01 -13.09
CA THR A 326 0.03 -1.35 -12.47
C THR A 326 -1.15 -2.15 -12.99
#